data_AF-A0A9E4I8L4-F1
#
_entry.id   AF-A0A9E4I8L4-F1
#
_cell.length_a   1.000
_cell.length_b   1.000
_cell.length_c   1.000
_cell.angle_alpha   90.00
_cell.angle_beta   90.00
_cell.angle_gamma   90.00
#
_symmetry.space_group_name_H-M   'P 1'
#
loop_
_entity.id
_entity.type
_entity.pdbx_description
1 polymer ?
#
loop_
_entity_poly.entity_id
_entity_poly.type
_entity_poly.pdbx_seq_one_letter_code
_entity_poly.pdbx_strand_id
1 'polypeptide(L)'
;MVTEAPLLANEADHPQEVVATHGDRRIVVMDSARYVDARNHRTDVVVPASYLGVLPARLMVPHKPRAIIAHDGAVGMDGAGIAGLWYLEALGIPAATASAESSELGNGMDQYTCGVISR
;
A
#
# COMPACT_ATOMS: atom_id res chain seq x y z
N MET A 1 8.88 -20.89 16.88
CA MET A 1 8.34 -19.58 17.30
C MET A 1 9.10 -18.53 16.51
N VAL A 2 8.52 -18.08 15.40
CA VAL A 2 9.12 -17.06 14.53
C VAL A 2 8.79 -15.72 15.18
N THR A 3 9.79 -14.88 15.40
CA THR A 3 9.61 -13.54 15.91
C THR A 3 8.86 -12.74 14.84
N GLU A 4 7.53 -12.64 14.99
CA GLU A 4 6.67 -11.88 14.09
C GLU A 4 7.07 -10.40 14.09
N ALA A 5 6.96 -9.75 12.95
CA ALA A 5 7.57 -8.46 12.64
C ALA A 5 7.34 -7.41 13.76
N PRO A 6 8.38 -6.99 14.52
CA PRO A 6 8.20 -6.06 15.64
C PRO A 6 7.68 -4.68 15.21
N LEU A 7 7.83 -4.32 13.94
CA LEU A 7 7.24 -3.12 13.32
C LEU A 7 5.70 -3.13 13.29
N LEU A 8 5.07 -4.30 13.47
CA LEU A 8 3.61 -4.47 13.46
C LEU A 8 3.02 -4.60 14.87
N ALA A 9 3.85 -4.60 15.93
CA ALA A 9 3.44 -4.94 17.31
C ALA A 9 2.48 -3.94 17.99
N ASN A 10 2.08 -2.86 17.31
CA ASN A 10 1.10 -1.90 17.81
C ASN A 10 0.10 -1.54 16.69
N GLU A 11 -0.87 -2.43 16.48
CA GLU A 11 -2.05 -2.21 15.62
C GLU A 11 -3.10 -1.44 16.41
N ALA A 12 -2.86 -0.15 16.69
CA ALA A 12 -3.98 0.71 17.01
C ALA A 12 -4.97 0.64 15.84
N ASP A 13 -6.28 0.66 16.10
CA ASP A 13 -7.27 0.61 15.02
C ASP A 13 -7.09 1.85 14.14
N HIS A 14 -6.53 1.63 12.96
CA HIS A 14 -6.34 2.67 11.97
C HIS A 14 -7.46 2.59 10.94
N PRO A 15 -8.02 3.73 10.53
CA PRO A 15 -9.14 3.75 9.60
C PRO A 15 -8.73 3.14 8.26
N GLN A 16 -9.56 2.21 7.79
CA GLN A 16 -9.52 1.65 6.44
C GLN A 16 -10.92 1.80 5.84
N GLU A 17 -11.01 2.24 4.59
CA GLU A 17 -12.28 2.44 3.90
C GLU A 17 -12.41 1.49 2.70
N VAL A 18 -13.53 0.75 2.63
CA VAL A 18 -13.85 -0.07 1.46
C VAL A 18 -14.63 0.76 0.46
N VAL A 19 -13.96 1.22 -0.58
CA VAL A 19 -14.53 2.14 -1.60
C VAL A 19 -15.21 1.41 -2.76
N ALA A 20 -14.91 0.12 -2.96
CA ALA A 20 -15.57 -0.70 -3.96
C ALA A 20 -15.55 -2.19 -3.57
N THR A 21 -16.60 -2.92 -3.94
CA THR A 21 -16.71 -4.38 -3.73
C THR A 21 -17.22 -5.06 -5.00
N HIS A 22 -16.53 -6.10 -5.44
CA HIS A 22 -16.88 -6.92 -6.60
C HIS A 22 -16.78 -8.41 -6.23
N GLY A 23 -17.89 -9.00 -5.80
CA GLY A 23 -17.88 -10.37 -5.27
C GLY A 23 -17.08 -10.45 -3.97
N ASP A 24 -16.04 -11.29 -3.94
CA ASP A 24 -15.12 -11.47 -2.81
C ASP A 24 -13.91 -10.51 -2.83
N ARG A 25 -13.83 -9.61 -3.83
CA ARG A 25 -12.74 -8.65 -4.02
C ARG A 25 -13.16 -7.27 -3.56
N ARG A 26 -12.28 -6.59 -2.84
CA ARG A 26 -12.49 -5.22 -2.37
C ARG A 26 -11.35 -4.31 -2.81
N ILE A 27 -11.65 -3.03 -2.98
CA ILE A 27 -10.64 -1.97 -2.98
C ILE A 27 -10.71 -1.33 -1.60
N VAL A 28 -9.59 -1.37 -0.87
CA VAL A 28 -9.47 -0.86 0.49
C VAL A 28 -8.48 0.29 0.49
N VAL A 29 -8.88 1.44 1.01
CA VAL A 29 -8.13 2.70 1.00
C VAL A 29 -7.71 3.03 2.43
N MET A 30 -6.49 3.57 2.58
CA MET A 30 -5.94 3.99 3.87
C MET A 30 -4.83 5.02 3.69
N ASP A 31 -4.52 5.78 4.74
CA ASP A 31 -3.55 6.88 4.63
C ASP A 31 -2.09 6.41 4.66
N SER A 32 -1.83 5.16 5.06
CA SER A 32 -0.47 4.65 5.21
C SER A 32 -0.37 3.15 4.99
N ALA A 33 0.72 2.69 4.38
CA ALA A 33 1.06 1.27 4.26
C ALA A 33 1.16 0.56 5.62
N ARG A 34 1.43 1.30 6.70
CA ARG A 34 1.41 0.75 8.07
C ARG A 34 0.02 0.26 8.48
N TYR A 35 -1.04 0.77 7.86
CA TYR A 35 -2.42 0.46 8.24
C TYR A 35 -2.95 -0.78 7.53
N VAL A 36 -2.20 -1.34 6.58
CA VAL A 36 -2.47 -2.69 6.07
C VAL A 36 -2.23 -3.69 7.20
N ASP A 37 -3.25 -4.49 7.51
CA ASP A 37 -3.24 -5.41 8.63
C ASP A 37 -4.00 -6.71 8.31
N ALA A 38 -4.29 -7.52 9.34
CA ALA A 38 -4.97 -8.80 9.19
C ALA A 38 -6.41 -8.71 8.64
N ARG A 39 -7.01 -7.51 8.58
CA ARG A 39 -8.32 -7.27 7.95
C ARG A 39 -8.26 -7.30 6.43
N ASN A 40 -7.07 -7.16 5.84
CA ASN A 40 -6.85 -7.21 4.40
C ASN A 40 -6.55 -8.65 3.96
N HIS A 41 -7.20 -9.08 2.88
CA HIS A 41 -7.19 -10.46 2.40
C HIS A 41 -6.49 -10.58 1.04
N ARG A 42 -6.23 -11.83 0.63
CA ARG A 42 -5.59 -12.17 -0.66
C ARG A 42 -6.42 -11.77 -1.90
N THR A 43 -7.65 -11.34 -1.70
CA THR A 43 -8.58 -10.87 -2.73
C THR A 43 -8.67 -9.34 -2.79
N ASP A 44 -8.10 -8.64 -1.80
CA ASP A 44 -8.20 -7.19 -1.70
C ASP A 44 -7.07 -6.49 -2.44
N VAL A 45 -7.41 -5.41 -3.14
CA VAL A 45 -6.44 -4.41 -3.58
C VAL A 45 -6.37 -3.34 -2.52
N VAL A 46 -5.16 -3.12 -1.96
CA VAL A 46 -4.95 -2.07 -0.96
C VAL A 46 -4.37 -0.82 -1.63
N VAL A 47 -4.89 0.34 -1.23
CA VAL A 47 -4.52 1.65 -1.76
C VAL A 47 -4.04 2.55 -0.61
N PRO A 48 -2.80 2.34 -0.11
CA PRO A 48 -2.21 3.21 0.89
C PRO A 48 -1.67 4.51 0.28
N ALA A 49 -1.94 5.66 0.90
CA ALA A 49 -1.38 6.94 0.48
C ALA A 49 0.00 7.27 1.09
N SER A 50 0.85 6.26 1.29
CA SER A 50 2.26 6.47 1.62
C SER A 50 3.15 6.15 0.43
N TYR A 51 4.39 6.64 0.42
CA TYR A 51 5.37 6.27 -0.60
C TYR A 51 5.63 4.76 -0.61
N LEU A 52 5.94 4.19 -1.78
CA LEU A 52 6.21 2.75 -1.96
C LEU A 52 7.70 2.42 -1.89
N GLY A 53 8.36 2.75 -0.77
CA GLY A 53 9.72 2.29 -0.50
C GLY A 53 9.78 0.83 -0.06
N VAL A 54 10.99 0.28 0.08
CA VAL A 54 11.18 -1.11 0.55
C VAL A 54 10.58 -1.34 1.95
N LEU A 55 10.74 -0.39 2.87
CA LEU A 55 10.19 -0.52 4.22
C LEU A 55 8.65 -0.55 4.21
N PRO A 56 7.92 0.44 3.63
CA PRO A 56 6.47 0.35 3.44
C PRO A 56 6.00 -0.96 2.81
N ALA A 57 6.67 -1.43 1.74
CA ALA A 57 6.34 -2.69 1.11
C ALA A 57 6.47 -3.89 2.07
N ARG A 58 7.54 -3.94 2.88
CA ARG A 58 7.74 -4.99 3.90
C ARG A 58 6.66 -5.03 4.97
N LEU A 59 5.99 -3.91 5.26
CA LEU A 59 4.87 -3.87 6.20
C LEU A 59 3.62 -4.56 5.61
N MET A 60 3.41 -4.47 4.31
CA MET A 60 2.20 -4.99 3.64
C MET A 60 2.33 -6.47 3.23
N VAL A 61 3.54 -6.94 2.93
CA VAL A 61 3.80 -8.32 2.45
C VAL A 61 3.22 -9.42 3.36
N PRO A 62 3.34 -9.37 4.70
CA PRO A 62 2.78 -10.39 5.58
C PRO A 62 1.27 -10.62 5.40
N HIS A 63 0.53 -9.56 5.05
CA HIS A 63 -0.92 -9.57 4.86
C HIS A 63 -1.34 -10.06 3.46
N LYS A 64 -0.37 -10.20 2.54
CA LYS A 64 -0.53 -10.82 1.21
C LYS A 64 -1.74 -10.29 0.42
N PRO A 65 -1.89 -8.96 0.24
CA PRO A 65 -2.98 -8.40 -0.57
C PRO A 65 -2.88 -8.90 -2.02
N ARG A 66 -4.00 -8.82 -2.75
CA ARG A 66 -4.06 -9.21 -4.17
C ARG A 66 -3.15 -8.35 -5.04
N ALA A 67 -3.12 -7.05 -4.74
CA ALA A 67 -2.28 -6.03 -5.35
C ALA A 67 -2.17 -4.80 -4.43
N ILE A 68 -1.16 -3.96 -4.68
CA ILE A 68 -0.90 -2.73 -3.93
C ILE A 68 -0.84 -1.55 -4.92
N ILE A 69 -1.56 -0.46 -4.65
CA ILE A 69 -1.42 0.80 -5.40
C ILE A 69 -1.06 1.90 -4.40
N ALA A 70 0.19 2.33 -4.40
CA ALA A 70 0.71 3.27 -3.40
C ALA A 70 1.09 4.62 -4.03
N HIS A 71 1.69 5.52 -3.26
CA HIS A 71 2.17 6.80 -3.77
C HIS A 71 3.61 6.68 -4.28
N ASP A 72 4.00 7.40 -5.33
CA ASP A 72 5.40 7.36 -5.80
C ASP A 72 6.35 8.23 -4.96
N GLY A 73 5.78 9.13 -4.14
CA GLY A 73 6.54 10.01 -3.25
C GLY A 73 7.51 10.92 -3.99
N ALA A 74 7.17 11.32 -5.22
CA ALA A 74 8.04 12.03 -6.15
C ALA A 74 9.35 11.26 -6.42
N VAL A 75 9.26 9.92 -6.44
CA VAL A 75 10.33 8.94 -6.67
C VAL A 75 11.39 8.88 -5.56
N GLY A 76 11.69 10.00 -4.89
CA GLY A 76 12.74 10.10 -3.89
C GLY A 76 14.15 10.00 -4.49
N MET A 77 15.16 10.36 -3.68
CA MET A 77 16.57 10.24 -4.07
C MET A 77 16.88 8.79 -4.45
N ASP A 78 17.56 8.59 -5.58
CA ASP A 78 17.96 7.28 -6.10
C ASP A 78 16.80 6.26 -6.25
N GLY A 79 15.56 6.73 -6.39
CA GLY A 79 14.38 5.85 -6.51
C GLY A 79 13.85 5.30 -5.19
N ALA A 80 14.29 5.83 -4.05
CA ALA A 80 13.91 5.34 -2.72
C ALA A 80 12.39 5.32 -2.45
N GLY A 81 11.65 6.27 -3.04
CA GLY A 81 10.20 6.42 -2.92
C GLY A 81 9.40 5.34 -3.63
N ILE A 82 9.99 4.64 -4.60
CA ILE A 82 9.34 3.57 -5.37
C ILE A 82 10.07 2.23 -5.30
N ALA A 83 11.13 2.13 -4.50
CA ALA A 83 11.97 0.94 -4.43
C ALA A 83 11.24 -0.34 -4.00
N GLY A 84 10.07 -0.19 -3.39
CA GLY A 84 9.15 -1.26 -3.05
C GLY A 84 8.56 -1.98 -4.28
N LEU A 85 8.49 -1.34 -5.46
CA LEU A 85 8.01 -1.98 -6.69
C LEU A 85 8.86 -3.22 -7.04
N TRP A 86 10.19 -3.08 -7.10
CA TRP A 86 11.10 -4.20 -7.38
C TRP A 86 11.08 -5.26 -6.28
N TYR A 87 10.93 -4.84 -5.02
CA TYR A 87 10.81 -5.77 -3.90
C TYR A 87 9.53 -6.61 -3.99
N LEU A 88 8.39 -6.01 -4.36
CA LEU A 88 7.11 -6.69 -4.52
C LEU A 88 7.08 -7.58 -5.78
N GLU A 89 7.71 -7.13 -6.87
CA GLU A 89 7.92 -7.91 -8.09
C GLU A 89 8.67 -9.22 -7.79
N ALA A 90 9.78 -9.15 -7.04
CA ALA A 90 10.55 -10.33 -6.65
C ALA A 90 9.74 -11.33 -5.80
N LEU A 91 8.67 -10.88 -5.14
CA LEU A 91 7.76 -11.70 -4.33
C LEU A 91 6.49 -12.12 -5.09
N GLY A 92 6.34 -11.72 -6.35
CA GLY A 92 5.17 -12.02 -7.18
C GLY A 92 3.89 -11.31 -6.72
N ILE A 93 4.00 -10.17 -6.04
CA ILE A 93 2.86 -9.35 -5.62
C ILE A 93 2.72 -8.18 -6.60
N PRO A 94 1.61 -8.10 -7.36
CA PRO A 94 1.37 -6.98 -8.27
C PRO A 94 1.34 -5.65 -7.52
N ALA A 95 2.04 -4.65 -8.04
CA ALA A 95 2.07 -3.33 -7.46
C ALA A 95 2.17 -2.25 -8.54
N ALA A 96 1.66 -1.06 -8.22
CA ALA A 96 1.79 0.15 -9.00
C ALA A 96 1.90 1.37 -8.06
N THR A 97 2.29 2.51 -8.59
CA THR A 97 2.25 3.79 -7.86
C THR A 97 1.45 4.86 -8.58
N ALA A 98 0.79 5.73 -7.82
CA ALA A 98 0.19 6.98 -8.27
C ALA A 98 1.21 8.12 -8.21
N SER A 99 1.08 9.08 -9.12
CA SER A 99 1.94 10.27 -9.21
C SER A 99 1.74 11.19 -8.02
N ALA A 100 2.86 11.65 -7.41
CA ALA A 100 2.84 12.70 -6.41
C ALA A 100 2.31 14.07 -6.90
N GLU A 101 2.17 14.25 -8.21
CA GLU A 101 1.54 15.45 -8.78
C GLU A 101 0.00 15.33 -8.88
N SER A 102 -0.55 14.12 -8.69
CA SER A 102 -1.97 13.83 -8.90
C SER A 102 -2.77 13.67 -7.60
N SER A 103 -2.10 13.44 -6.47
CA SER A 103 -2.75 13.23 -5.18
C SER A 103 -1.88 13.64 -4.00
N GLU A 104 -2.50 13.85 -2.85
CA GLU A 104 -1.86 14.19 -1.59
C GLU A 104 -1.24 12.96 -0.90
N LEU A 105 0.05 13.08 -0.53
CA LEU A 105 0.70 12.09 0.33
C LEU A 105 0.04 12.09 1.72
N GLY A 106 -0.37 10.91 2.18
CA GLY A 106 -1.03 10.69 3.47
C GLY A 106 -2.55 10.80 3.43
N ASN A 107 -3.15 10.94 2.24
CA ASN A 107 -4.60 11.01 2.06
C ASN A 107 -5.09 9.91 1.12
N GLY A 108 -5.57 8.81 1.70
CA GLY A 108 -6.00 7.62 0.95
C GLY A 108 -7.13 7.93 -0.03
N MET A 109 -8.13 8.68 0.41
CA MET A 109 -9.32 8.96 -0.39
C MET A 109 -9.03 9.86 -1.57
N ASP A 110 -8.13 10.84 -1.40
CA ASP A 110 -7.65 11.67 -2.50
C ASP A 110 -6.85 10.83 -3.51
N GLN A 111 -5.93 9.97 -3.06
CA GLN A 111 -5.20 9.07 -3.97
C GLN A 111 -6.14 8.14 -4.76
N TYR A 112 -7.19 7.60 -4.14
CA TYR A 112 -8.16 6.77 -4.85
C TYR A 112 -8.97 7.56 -5.90
N THR A 113 -9.34 8.80 -5.58
CA THR A 113 -10.24 9.61 -6.41
C THR A 113 -9.50 10.34 -7.53
N CYS A 114 -8.32 10.87 -7.23
CA CYS A 114 -7.57 11.78 -8.08
C CYS A 114 -6.28 11.16 -8.64
N GLY A 115 -5.78 10.08 -8.02
CA GLY A 115 -4.49 9.49 -8.34
C GLY A 115 -4.39 8.98 -9.79
N VAL A 116 -3.30 9.35 -10.45
CA VAL A 116 -2.95 8.89 -11.79
C VAL A 116 -1.75 7.96 -11.70
N ILE A 117 -1.87 6.75 -12.25
CA ILE A 117 -0.78 5.76 -12.25
C ILE A 117 0.46 6.33 -12.95
N SER A 118 1.60 6.23 -12.27
CA SER A 118 2.90 6.68 -12.77
C SER A 118 3.86 5.52 -13.08
N ARG A 119 3.88 4.43 -12.30
CA ARG A 119 4.78 3.28 -12.46
C ARG A 119 4.12 1.97 -12.09
#